data_AF-A0A4Q2FIE6-F1
#
_entry.id   AF-A0A4Q2FIE6-F1
#
_cell.length_a   1.000
_cell.length_b   1.000
_cell.length_c   1.000
_cell.angle_alpha   90.00
_cell.angle_beta   90.00
_cell.angle_gamma   90.00
#
_symmetry.space_group_name_H-M   'P 1'
#
loop_
_entity.id
_entity.type
_entity.pdbx_description
1 polymer ?
#
loop_
_entity_poly.entity_id
_entity_poly.type
_entity_poly.pdbx_seq_one_letter_code
_entity_poly.pdbx_strand_id
1 'polypeptide(L)'
;RAARAAGAQIMVLTNAAGGLRADLQVGQPVLISDHLNLTARSPLVGGEFVDLTDAYSPRLRELARQSDPQLAEGVYAGLPGPHYETPAEIRMLQTLGADLVGMSTVHETIAARAAGAEVLGVSLVTN
;
A
#
# COMPACT_ATOMS: atom_id res chain seq x y z
N ARG A 1 6.06 -3.20 14.31
CA ARG A 1 6.04 -3.70 15.71
C ARG A 1 6.89 -2.84 16.65
N ALA A 2 8.21 -2.74 16.47
CA ALA A 2 9.09 -1.93 17.33
C ALA A 2 8.64 -0.47 17.47
N ALA A 3 8.30 0.20 16.35
CA ALA A 3 7.79 1.58 16.36
C ALA A 3 6.55 1.75 17.26
N ARG A 4 5.61 0.80 17.21
CA ARG A 4 4.40 0.83 18.05
C ARG A 4 4.70 0.58 19.52
N ALA A 5 5.66 -0.30 19.81
CA ALA A 5 6.15 -0.53 21.18
C ALA A 5 6.86 0.71 21.74
N ALA A 6 7.51 1.51 20.89
CA ALA A 6 8.08 2.81 21.24
C ALA A 6 7.03 3.94 21.35
N GLY A 7 5.72 3.63 21.20
CA GLY A 7 4.62 4.57 21.40
C GLY A 7 4.09 5.26 20.15
N ALA A 8 4.66 5.01 18.96
CA ALA A 8 4.18 5.62 17.72
C ALA A 8 2.75 5.13 17.37
N GLN A 9 1.85 6.07 17.10
CA GLN A 9 0.44 5.81 16.76
C GLN A 9 0.16 5.87 15.26
N ILE A 10 1.03 6.53 14.50
CA ILE A 10 0.91 6.73 13.05
C ILE A 10 2.11 6.09 12.39
N MET A 11 1.88 5.28 11.35
CA MET A 11 2.90 4.70 10.49
C MET A 11 2.80 5.32 9.11
N VAL A 12 3.86 5.98 8.66
CA VAL A 12 4.00 6.46 7.28
C VAL A 12 4.87 5.46 6.55
N LEU A 13 4.29 4.76 5.58
CA LEU A 13 4.97 3.74 4.78
C LEU A 13 5.19 4.26 3.37
N THR A 14 6.44 4.21 2.91
CA THR A 14 6.81 4.60 1.55
C THR A 14 7.42 3.43 0.80
N ASN A 15 7.16 3.35 -0.51
CA ASN A 15 7.76 2.34 -1.37
C ASN A 15 7.98 2.86 -2.81
N ALA A 16 8.79 2.13 -3.56
CA ALA A 16 8.82 2.22 -5.02
C ALA A 16 7.80 1.22 -5.59
N ALA A 17 7.09 1.62 -6.65
CA ALA A 17 6.07 0.80 -7.30
C ALA A 17 6.05 1.01 -8.82
N GLY A 18 5.67 -0.03 -9.57
CA GLY A 18 5.28 0.12 -10.96
C GLY A 18 3.88 0.73 -11.07
N GLY A 19 3.69 1.66 -11.99
CA GLY A 19 2.40 2.26 -12.32
C GLY A 19 1.63 1.39 -13.31
N LEU A 20 0.42 0.98 -12.95
CA LEU A 20 -0.46 0.19 -13.83
C LEU A 20 -1.48 1.07 -14.55
N ARG A 21 -1.75 2.25 -14.02
CA ARG A 21 -2.67 3.23 -14.58
C ARG A 21 -1.98 4.13 -15.60
N ALA A 22 -2.65 4.39 -16.73
CA ALA A 22 -2.09 5.14 -17.84
C ALA A 22 -1.86 6.64 -17.54
N ASP A 23 -2.53 7.18 -16.54
CA ASP A 23 -2.40 8.57 -16.11
C ASP A 23 -1.31 8.78 -15.05
N LEU A 24 -0.68 7.70 -14.55
CA LEU A 24 0.43 7.78 -13.61
C LEU A 24 1.77 8.00 -14.34
N GLN A 25 2.62 8.84 -13.77
CA GLN A 25 3.91 9.20 -14.34
C GLN A 25 5.07 8.76 -13.45
N VAL A 26 6.20 8.40 -14.06
CA VAL A 26 7.44 8.11 -13.32
C VAL A 26 7.84 9.32 -12.48
N GLY A 27 8.16 9.07 -11.21
CA GLY A 27 8.46 10.10 -10.20
C GLY A 27 7.23 10.69 -9.51
N GLN A 28 6.01 10.29 -9.91
CA GLN A 28 4.79 10.74 -9.25
C GLN A 28 4.57 10.02 -7.92
N PRO A 29 4.35 10.75 -6.81
CA PRO A 29 3.85 10.17 -5.57
C PRO A 29 2.35 9.87 -5.69
N VAL A 30 1.95 8.69 -5.22
CA VAL A 30 0.57 8.22 -5.22
C VAL A 30 0.21 7.73 -3.81
N LEU A 31 -0.89 8.24 -3.27
CA LEU A 31 -1.44 7.77 -2.01
C LEU A 31 -2.05 6.38 -2.19
N ILE A 32 -1.72 5.46 -1.30
CA ILE A 32 -2.33 4.13 -1.30
C ILE A 32 -3.69 4.24 -0.60
N SER A 33 -4.75 4.01 -1.35
CA SER A 33 -6.14 4.02 -0.84
C SER A 33 -6.56 2.67 -0.29
N ASP A 34 -6.09 1.59 -0.90
CA ASP A 34 -6.33 0.20 -0.51
C ASP A 34 -5.21 -0.73 -1.06
N HIS A 35 -5.22 -2.01 -0.70
CA HIS A 35 -4.29 -2.99 -1.25
C HIS A 35 -4.90 -4.34 -1.62
N LEU A 36 -4.19 -5.04 -2.51
CA LEU A 36 -4.33 -6.47 -2.76
C LEU A 36 -3.11 -7.21 -2.21
N ASN A 37 -3.32 -8.14 -1.29
CA ASN A 37 -2.25 -9.01 -0.80
C ASN A 37 -2.16 -10.29 -1.64
N LEU A 38 -1.27 -10.29 -2.65
CA LEU A 38 -1.06 -11.42 -3.55
C LEU A 38 0.17 -12.26 -3.16
N THR A 39 0.72 -12.07 -1.95
CA THR A 39 1.89 -12.83 -1.51
C THR A 39 1.55 -14.21 -0.95
N ALA A 40 0.25 -14.53 -0.80
CA ALA A 40 -0.23 -15.73 -0.10
C ALA A 40 0.40 -15.92 1.29
N ARG A 41 0.66 -14.82 2.00
CA ARG A 41 1.23 -14.79 3.36
C ARG A 41 0.53 -13.71 4.18
N SER A 42 0.52 -13.91 5.49
CA SER A 42 0.08 -12.93 6.48
C SER A 42 1.17 -12.74 7.53
N PRO A 43 1.40 -11.52 8.04
CA PRO A 43 2.27 -11.30 9.19
C PRO A 43 1.63 -11.70 10.52
N LEU A 44 0.32 -12.00 10.52
CA LEU A 44 -0.44 -12.39 11.71
C LEU A 44 -0.41 -13.91 11.88
N VAL A 45 -0.39 -14.37 13.13
CA VAL A 45 -0.32 -15.79 13.47
C VAL A 45 -1.41 -16.09 14.50
N GLY A 46 -2.15 -17.19 14.31
CA GLY A 46 -3.24 -17.58 15.22
C GLY A 46 -4.57 -16.89 14.91
N GLY A 47 -5.43 -16.77 15.92
CA GLY A 47 -6.80 -16.25 15.80
C GLY A 47 -6.90 -14.72 15.82
N GLU A 48 -6.04 -14.03 15.09
CA GLU A 48 -6.08 -12.56 14.97
C GLU A 48 -6.96 -12.14 13.79
N PHE A 49 -8.19 -11.74 14.09
CA PHE A 49 -9.17 -11.27 13.10
C PHE A 49 -9.20 -9.74 13.07
N VAL A 50 -8.26 -9.15 12.34
CA VAL A 50 -8.09 -7.70 12.23
C VAL A 50 -8.95 -7.15 11.09
N ASP A 51 -9.73 -6.11 11.38
CA ASP A 51 -10.48 -5.37 10.35
C ASP A 51 -9.52 -4.48 9.53
N LEU A 52 -9.60 -4.63 8.20
CA LEU A 52 -8.78 -3.92 7.23
C LEU A 52 -9.60 -3.01 6.29
N THR A 53 -10.89 -2.78 6.59
CA THR A 53 -11.79 -1.94 5.77
C THR A 53 -11.19 -0.56 5.49
N ASP A 54 -10.57 0.06 6.50
CA ASP A 54 -9.82 1.30 6.38
C ASP A 54 -8.34 1.08 6.75
N ALA A 55 -7.68 0.12 6.09
CA ALA A 55 -6.26 -0.17 6.32
C ALA A 55 -5.37 1.07 6.11
N TYR A 56 -5.77 1.96 5.20
CA TYR A 56 -5.13 3.24 4.93
C TYR A 56 -6.05 4.39 5.38
N SER A 57 -5.66 5.09 6.44
CA SER A 57 -6.53 6.05 7.15
C SER A 57 -7.05 7.15 6.21
N PRO A 58 -8.38 7.27 6.02
CA PRO A 58 -8.96 8.36 5.23
C PRO A 58 -8.55 9.75 5.75
N ARG A 59 -8.44 9.89 7.08
CA ARG A 59 -8.00 11.12 7.75
C ARG A 59 -6.57 11.51 7.33
N LEU A 60 -5.65 10.55 7.29
CA LEU A 60 -4.26 10.83 6.92
C LEU A 60 -4.10 11.14 5.43
N ARG A 61 -4.86 10.45 4.57
CA ARG A 61 -4.90 10.73 3.13
C ARG A 61 -5.46 12.13 2.84
N GLU A 62 -6.49 12.54 3.58
CA GLU A 62 -7.02 13.91 3.49
C GLU A 62 -6.01 14.97 3.94
N LEU A 63 -5.29 14.74 5.05
CA LEU A 63 -4.21 15.64 5.48
C LEU A 63 -3.08 15.76 4.44
N ALA A 64 -2.75 14.65 3.77
CA ALA A 64 -1.76 14.69 2.68
C ALA A 64 -2.26 15.55 1.51
N ARG A 65 -3.53 15.37 1.09
CA ARG A 65 -4.15 16.19 0.03
C ARG A 65 -4.30 17.66 0.37
N GLN A 66 -4.41 18.03 1.64
CA GLN A 66 -4.38 19.44 2.04
C GLN A 66 -3.03 20.09 1.75
N SER A 67 -1.96 19.31 1.78
CA SER A 67 -0.59 19.79 1.48
C SER A 67 -0.33 19.79 -0.03
N ASP A 68 -0.81 18.77 -0.74
CA ASP A 68 -0.78 18.69 -2.19
C ASP A 68 -2.10 18.10 -2.73
N PRO A 69 -3.02 18.94 -3.21
CA PRO A 69 -4.33 18.50 -3.73
C PRO A 69 -4.23 17.67 -5.02
N GLN A 70 -3.07 17.62 -5.67
CA GLN A 70 -2.85 16.88 -6.91
C GLN A 70 -2.45 15.43 -6.67
N LEU A 71 -2.23 15.02 -5.41
CA LEU A 71 -1.90 13.64 -5.07
C LEU A 71 -3.00 12.69 -5.52
N ALA A 72 -2.64 11.83 -6.48
CA ALA A 72 -3.49 10.74 -6.92
C ALA A 72 -3.64 9.70 -5.81
N GLU A 73 -4.75 8.97 -5.83
CA GLU A 73 -4.93 7.75 -5.05
C GLU A 73 -5.00 6.52 -5.96
N GLY A 74 -4.57 5.37 -5.44
CA GLY A 74 -4.75 4.09 -6.12
C GLY A 74 -4.68 2.88 -5.19
N VAL A 75 -5.01 1.72 -5.74
CA VAL A 75 -4.90 0.41 -5.07
C VAL A 75 -3.54 -0.22 -5.35
N TYR A 76 -2.84 -0.63 -4.29
CA TYR A 76 -1.52 -1.24 -4.38
C TYR A 76 -1.59 -2.78 -4.34
N ALA A 77 -1.07 -3.45 -5.36
CA ALA A 77 -0.89 -4.91 -5.33
C ALA A 77 0.51 -5.27 -4.79
N GLY A 78 0.53 -6.00 -3.66
CA GLY A 78 1.74 -6.57 -3.10
C GLY A 78 2.00 -7.99 -3.60
N LEU A 79 3.11 -8.18 -4.32
CA LEU A 79 3.60 -9.45 -4.84
C LEU A 79 4.83 -9.96 -4.07
N PRO A 80 5.17 -11.25 -4.15
CA PRO A 80 6.33 -11.78 -3.44
C PRO A 80 7.68 -11.36 -4.03
N GLY A 81 7.74 -11.07 -5.34
CA GLY A 81 9.01 -10.80 -6.03
C GLY A 81 9.97 -12.01 -6.06
N PRO A 82 11.27 -11.80 -6.34
CA PRO A 82 11.92 -10.52 -6.68
C PRO A 82 11.91 -10.21 -8.19
N HIS A 83 11.43 -11.10 -9.03
CA HIS A 83 11.29 -10.84 -10.46
C HIS A 83 10.12 -9.89 -10.70
N TYR A 84 10.26 -8.99 -11.68
CA TYR A 84 9.16 -8.14 -12.12
C TYR A 84 8.10 -8.93 -12.87
N GLU A 85 6.92 -8.33 -12.96
CA GLU A 85 5.75 -8.91 -13.57
C GLU A 85 5.89 -8.95 -15.09
N THR A 86 5.42 -10.03 -15.69
CA THR A 86 5.24 -10.11 -17.14
C THR A 86 4.08 -9.21 -17.58
N PRO A 87 4.01 -8.81 -18.87
CA PRO A 87 2.87 -8.05 -19.38
C PRO A 87 1.51 -8.73 -19.18
N ALA A 88 1.47 -10.06 -19.10
CA ALA A 88 0.25 -10.80 -18.81
C ALA A 88 -0.18 -10.66 -17.35
N GLU A 89 0.76 -10.73 -16.41
CA GLU A 89 0.51 -10.49 -14.98
C GLU A 89 0.11 -9.04 -14.74
N ILE A 90 0.71 -8.07 -15.42
CA ILE A 90 0.29 -6.66 -15.36
C ILE A 90 -1.19 -6.50 -15.74
N ARG A 91 -1.63 -7.11 -16.85
CA ARG A 91 -3.06 -7.08 -17.25
C ARG A 91 -3.97 -7.78 -16.24
N MET A 92 -3.49 -8.88 -15.64
CA MET A 92 -4.21 -9.55 -14.56
C MET A 92 -4.41 -8.60 -13.37
N LEU A 93 -3.35 -7.92 -12.92
CA LEU A 93 -3.41 -6.99 -11.79
C LEU A 93 -4.38 -5.82 -12.05
N GLN A 94 -4.31 -5.22 -13.25
CA GLN A 94 -5.27 -4.20 -13.68
C GLN A 94 -6.71 -4.73 -13.63
N THR A 95 -6.94 -5.95 -14.10
CA THR A 95 -8.27 -6.60 -14.07
C THR A 95 -8.75 -6.84 -12.65
N LEU A 96 -7.84 -7.12 -11.70
CA LEU A 96 -8.15 -7.26 -10.28
C LEU A 96 -8.37 -5.91 -9.58
N GLY A 97 -8.18 -4.79 -10.27
CA GLY A 97 -8.38 -3.44 -9.74
C GLY A 97 -7.14 -2.79 -9.12
N ALA A 98 -5.94 -3.30 -9.39
CA ALA A 98 -4.71 -2.66 -8.95
C ALA A 98 -4.30 -1.49 -9.86
N ASP A 99 -3.83 -0.41 -9.25
CA ASP A 99 -3.29 0.77 -9.93
C ASP A 99 -1.76 0.85 -9.82
N LEU A 100 -1.21 0.19 -8.81
CA LEU A 100 0.20 0.13 -8.48
C LEU A 100 0.60 -1.32 -8.19
N VAL A 101 1.84 -1.67 -8.45
CA VAL A 101 2.42 -2.97 -8.07
C VAL A 101 3.77 -2.82 -7.40
N GLY A 102 4.02 -3.62 -6.38
CA GLY A 102 5.35 -3.76 -5.81
C GLY A 102 5.44 -4.96 -4.88
N MET A 103 6.51 -5.01 -4.08
CA MET A 103 6.90 -6.23 -3.37
C MET A 103 7.04 -6.04 -1.85
N SER A 104 6.39 -5.01 -1.29
CA SER A 104 6.48 -4.66 0.14
C SER A 104 5.17 -4.07 0.66
N THR A 105 5.20 -3.39 1.81
CA THR A 105 4.16 -2.50 2.36
C THR A 105 2.91 -3.19 2.89
N VAL A 106 2.39 -4.21 2.19
CA VAL A 106 1.15 -4.90 2.55
C VAL A 106 1.27 -5.56 3.92
N HIS A 107 2.37 -6.28 4.19
CA HIS A 107 2.56 -6.94 5.48
C HIS A 107 2.80 -5.94 6.61
N GLU A 108 3.56 -4.88 6.36
CA GLU A 108 3.78 -3.80 7.32
C GLU A 108 2.47 -3.09 7.66
N THR A 109 1.61 -2.86 6.66
CA THR A 109 0.28 -2.26 6.83
C THR A 109 -0.59 -3.15 7.72
N ILE A 110 -0.71 -4.45 7.39
CA ILE A 110 -1.50 -5.41 8.19
C ILE A 110 -0.97 -5.47 9.63
N ALA A 111 0.36 -5.55 9.82
CA ALA A 111 0.97 -5.59 11.14
C ALA A 111 0.79 -4.28 11.93
N ALA A 112 0.76 -3.12 11.26
CA ALA A 112 0.49 -1.84 11.87
C ALA A 112 -0.97 -1.73 12.34
N ARG A 113 -1.92 -2.17 11.49
CA ARG A 113 -3.36 -2.20 11.83
C ARG A 113 -3.65 -3.17 12.98
N ALA A 114 -3.04 -4.35 12.98
CA ALA A 114 -3.13 -5.30 14.09
C ALA A 114 -2.62 -4.70 15.42
N ALA A 115 -1.63 -3.81 15.34
CA ALA A 115 -1.08 -3.11 16.50
C ALA A 115 -1.82 -1.79 16.84
N GLY A 116 -2.96 -1.53 16.19
CA GLY A 116 -3.83 -0.37 16.43
C GLY A 116 -3.28 0.96 15.92
N ALA A 117 -2.30 0.96 15.01
CA ALA A 117 -1.76 2.19 14.43
C ALA A 117 -2.58 2.65 13.21
N GLU A 118 -2.70 3.96 13.00
CA GLU A 118 -3.13 4.52 11.72
C GLU A 118 -2.00 4.42 10.69
N VAL A 119 -2.34 4.18 9.43
CA VAL A 119 -1.36 4.04 8.35
C VAL A 119 -1.64 5.06 7.26
N LEU A 120 -0.57 5.73 6.81
CA LEU A 120 -0.51 6.47 5.55
C LEU A 120 0.44 5.71 4.62
N GLY A 121 -0.03 5.31 3.45
CA GLY A 121 0.80 4.68 2.42
C GLY A 121 1.06 5.64 1.27
N VAL A 122 2.32 5.74 0.83
CA VAL A 122 2.70 6.54 -0.33
C VAL A 122 3.64 5.74 -1.23
N SER A 123 3.21 5.44 -2.45
CA SER A 123 4.08 4.85 -3.46
C SER A 123 4.69 5.94 -4.33
N LEU A 124 5.95 5.76 -4.71
CA LEU A 124 6.60 6.52 -5.76
C LEU A 124 6.62 5.66 -7.03
N VAL A 125 5.99 6.14 -8.10
CA VAL A 125 5.96 5.42 -9.38
C VAL A 125 7.35 5.41 -9.99
N THR A 126 7.91 4.23 -10.24
CA THR A 126 9.28 4.08 -10.78
C THR A 126 9.32 3.67 -12.24
N ASN A 127 8.25 3.06 -12.77
CA ASN A 127 8.17 2.53 -14.13
C ASN A 127 6.72 2.23 -14.54
#